data_AF-A0A366JTE9-F1
#
_entry.id   AF-A0A366JTE9-F1
#
_cell.length_a   1.000
_cell.length_b   1.000
_cell.length_c   1.000
_cell.angle_alpha   90.00
_cell.angle_beta   90.00
_cell.angle_gamma   90.00
#
_symmetry.space_group_name_H-M   'P 1'
#
loop_
_entity.id
_entity.type
_entity.pdbx_description
1 polymer ?
#
loop_
_entity_poly.entity_id
_entity_poly.type
_entity_poly.pdbx_seq_one_letter_code
_entity_poly.pdbx_strand_id
1 'polypeptide(L)' 'MGNRLFQEARKYVEIAKNSAGEETVFRAKNALSSAFANSTVAEQAQLREMQQELEQYSQNR' A
#
# COMPACT_ATOMS: atom_id res chain seq x y z
N MET A 1 7.01 -6.47 17.63
CA MET A 1 5.67 -6.87 17.17
C MET A 1 5.48 -6.27 15.79
N GLY A 2 5.71 -7.04 14.73
CA GLY A 2 5.58 -6.54 13.36
C GLY A 2 4.11 -6.38 13.01
N ASN A 3 3.71 -5.16 12.64
CA ASN A 3 2.34 -4.89 12.23
C ASN A 3 2.02 -5.70 10.98
N ARG A 4 1.18 -6.74 11.13
CA ARG A 4 0.83 -7.65 10.04
C ARG A 4 0.18 -6.89 8.88
N LEU A 5 -0.64 -5.88 9.19
CA LEU A 5 -1.29 -5.06 8.18
C LEU A 5 -0.28 -4.22 7.40
N PHE A 6 0.77 -3.71 8.06
CA PHE A 6 1.85 -2.99 7.39
C PHE A 6 2.60 -3.89 6.39
N GLN A 7 2.94 -5.10 6.81
CA GLN A 7 3.62 -6.08 5.94
C GLN A 7 2.74 -6.47 4.75
N GLU A 8 1.44 -6.65 4.99
CA GLU A 8 0.46 -6.98 3.97
C GLU A 8 0.26 -5.84 2.97
N ALA A 9 0.13 -4.60 3.45
CA ALA A 9 0.04 -3.41 2.59
C ALA A 9 1.27 -3.30 1.68
N ARG A 10 2.48 -3.46 2.23
CA ARG A 10 3.72 -3.43 1.46
C ARG A 10 3.76 -4.53 0.39
N LYS A 11 3.34 -5.75 0.73
CA LYS A 11 3.26 -6.88 -0.22
C LYS A 11 2.32 -6.55 -1.38
N TYR A 12 1.14 -6.00 -1.11
CA TYR A 12 0.18 -5.68 -2.17
C TYR A 12 0.64 -4.52 -3.06
N VAL A 13 1.31 -3.51 -2.50
CA VAL A 13 1.91 -2.42 -3.28
C VAL A 13 2.95 -2.97 -4.25
N GLU A 14 3.83 -3.86 -3.79
CA GLU A 14 4.82 -4.51 -4.66
C GLU A 14 4.15 -5.35 -5.76
N ILE A 15 3.10 -6.10 -5.44
CA ILE A 15 2.33 -6.85 -6.43
C ILE A 15 1.69 -5.90 -7.46
N ALA A 16 1.11 -4.78 -7.01
CA ALA A 16 0.48 -3.81 -7.90
C ALA A 16 1.48 -3.08 -8.81
N LYS A 17 2.70 -2.81 -8.32
CA LYS A 17 3.78 -2.24 -9.12
C LYS A 17 4.22 -3.20 -10.23
N ASN A 18 4.27 -4.50 -9.95
CA ASN A 18 4.69 -5.54 -10.89
C ASN A 18 3.56 -6.08 -11.79
N SER A 19 2.30 -5.97 -11.37
CA SER A 19 1.14 -6.48 -12.10
C SER A 19 0.38 -5.36 -12.79
N ALA A 20 -0.01 -5.54 -14.06
CA ALA A 20 -0.73 -4.55 -14.85
C ALA A 20 -2.21 -4.35 -14.45
N GLY A 21 -2.73 -5.11 -13.47
CA GLY A 21 -4.17 -5.18 -13.21
C GLY A 21 -4.68 -4.14 -12.20
N GLU A 22 -5.75 -3.42 -12.58
CA GLU A 22 -6.49 -2.50 -11.69
C GLU A 22 -6.95 -3.18 -10.39
N GLU A 23 -7.27 -4.47 -10.42
CA GLU A 23 -7.63 -5.25 -9.23
C GLU A 23 -6.51 -5.24 -8.18
N THR A 24 -5.25 -5.38 -8.62
CA THR A 24 -4.11 -5.40 -7.70
C THR A 24 -3.87 -4.04 -7.06
N VAL A 25 -4.07 -2.96 -7.83
CA VAL A 25 -4.03 -1.58 -7.31
C VAL A 25 -5.15 -1.36 -6.29
N PHE A 26 -6.38 -1.82 -6.59
CA PHE A 26 -7.50 -1.71 -5.65
C PHE A 26 -7.23 -2.44 -4.34
N ARG A 27 -6.72 -3.68 -4.39
CA ARG A 27 -6.34 -4.45 -3.19
C ARG A 27 -5.24 -3.75 -2.40
N ALA A 28 -4.22 -3.21 -3.07
CA ALA A 28 -3.15 -2.46 -2.43
C ALA A 28 -3.67 -1.20 -1.71
N LYS A 29 -4.58 -0.44 -2.32
CA LYS A 29 -5.22 0.73 -1.68
C LYS A 29 -6.02 0.35 -0.42
N ASN A 30 -6.79 -0.75 -0.47
CA ASN A 30 -7.55 -1.24 0.68
C ASN A 30 -6.63 -1.69 1.83
N ALA A 31 -5.56 -2.41 1.51
CA ALA A 31 -4.58 -2.86 2.48
C ALA A 31 -3.84 -1.67 3.14
N LEU A 32 -3.44 -0.67 2.36
CA LEU A 32 -2.85 0.56 2.86
C LEU A 32 -3.80 1.30 3.82
N SER A 33 -5.08 1.45 3.47
CA SER A 33 -6.06 2.10 4.33
C SER A 33 -6.26 1.35 5.66
N SER A 34 -6.34 0.02 5.60
CA SER A 34 -6.48 -0.83 6.79
C SER A 34 -5.24 -0.76 7.68
N ALA A 35 -4.05 -0.79 7.08
CA ALA A 35 -2.79 -0.63 7.80
C ALA A 35 -2.68 0.75 8.43
N PHE A 36 -3.07 1.81 7.73
CA PHE A 36 -2.97 3.19 8.20
C PHE A 36 -3.79 3.41 9.47
N ALA A 37 -5.02 2.89 9.51
CA ALA A 37 -5.91 2.98 10.67
C ALA A 37 -5.38 2.23 11.91
N ASN A 38 -4.51 1.23 11.72
CA ASN A 38 -4.00 0.34 12.77
C ASN A 38 -2.48 0.49 12.98
N SER A 39 -1.89 1.61 12.57
CA SER A 39 -0.45 1.87 12.60
C SER A 39 -0.09 3.01 13.53
N THR A 40 1.14 2.98 14.04
CA THR A 40 1.73 4.12 14.78
C THR A 40 1.96 5.32 13.84
N VAL A 41 2.19 6.51 14.40
CA VAL A 41 2.50 7.72 13.61
C VAL A 41 3.72 7.51 12.69
N ALA A 42 4.73 6.76 13.15
CA ALA A 42 5.91 6.45 12.35
C ALA A 42 5.57 5.56 11.15
N GLU A 43 4.80 4.50 11.37
CA GLU A 43 4.34 3.59 10.30
C GLU A 43 3.36 4.28 9.34
N GLN A 44 2.51 5.17 9.84
CA GLN A 44 1.61 5.98 9.02
C GLN A 44 2.37 6.85 8.01
N ALA A 45 3.53 7.41 8.39
CA ALA A 45 4.37 8.15 7.46
C ALA A 45 4.83 7.26 6.30
N GLN A 46 5.35 6.06 6.63
CA GLN A 46 5.79 5.11 5.60
C GLN A 46 4.63 4.61 4.72
N LEU A 47 3.44 4.41 5.28
CA LEU A 47 2.24 4.02 4.53
C LEU A 47 1.77 5.12 3.56
N ARG A 48 1.90 6.40 3.93
CA ARG A 48 1.59 7.51 3.03
C ARG A 48 2.52 7.55 1.83
N GLU A 49 3.82 7.35 2.05
CA GLU A 49 4.80 7.27 0.96
C GLU A 49 4.44 6.14 -0.03
N MET A 50 4.13 4.95 0.49
CA MET A 50 3.69 3.82 -0.34
C MET A 50 2.40 4.09 -1.09
N GLN A 51 1.45 4.82 -0.49
CA GLN A 51 0.21 5.22 -1.15
C GLN A 51 0.49 6.17 -2.33
N GLN A 52 1.34 7.18 -2.12
CA GLN A 52 1.72 8.13 -3.18
C GLN A 52 2.45 7.42 -4.32
N GLU A 53 3.38 6.53 -4.02
CA GLU A 53 4.04 5.70 -5.02
C GLU A 53 3.01 4.91 -5.83
N LEU A 54 2.10 4.20 -5.17
CA LEU A 54 1.08 3.39 -5.83
C LEU A 54 0.17 4.23 -6.74
N GLU A 55 -0.22 5.43 -6.30
CA GLU A 55 -1.01 6.37 -7.10
C GLU A 55 -0.23 6.85 -8.34
N GLN A 56 1.03 7.21 -8.18
CA GLN A 56 1.90 7.59 -9.30
C GLN A 56 2.03 6.43 -10.30
N TYR A 57 2.33 5.22 -9.84
CA TYR A 57 2.42 4.03 -10.70
C TYR A 57 1.10 3.70 -11.40
N SER A 58 -0.04 3.95 -10.75
CA SER A 58 -1.35 3.71 -11.33
C SER A 58 -1.76 4.78 -12.35
N GLN A 59 -1.30 6.03 -12.21
CA GLN A 59 -1.62 7.13 -13.12
C GLN A 59 -0.69 7.17 -14.34
N ASN A 60 0.52 6.62 -14.22
CA ASN A 60 1.54 6.64 -15.28
C ASN A 60 1.48 5.42 -16.23
N ARG A 61 0.38 4.66 -16.19
CA ARG A 61 0.06 3.53 -17.09
C ARG A 61 -1.04 3.93 -18.05
#